data_AF-A0A2H9PB42-F1
#
_entry.id   AF-A0A2H9PB42-F1
#
_cell.length_a   1.000
_cell.length_b   1.000
_cell.length_c   1.000
_cell.angle_alpha   90.00
_cell.angle_beta   90.00
_cell.angle_gamma   90.00
#
_symmetry.space_group_name_H-M   'P 1'
#
loop_
_entity.id
_entity.type
_entity.pdbx_description
1 polymer ?
#
loop_
_entity_poly.entity_id
_entity_poly.type
_entity_poly.pdbx_seq_one_letter_code
_entity_poly.pdbx_strand_id
1 'polypeptide(L)'
;MKIAYLSTYPPRECGIATFAKDLINAVESVGGLVKSEVIAVNQEEAAYNYEPRVKIQINANNLREYLDLAQWVSNSNIDVVNVQHEFGIYGGPRGKNLVFFLRTVNKPVVTTLHTVLPKPGPMEKIIIKNIADYSNYVVVMANKAVQMLKYIYRVPEKKIRVIPHGVPDVKPVSRDTLNEFLNGYSNRIILSTFGLISEGKGIEYAIMAMPRIVQRHPNATYFIIGETHPEVRKKEGERYRLKLIRLVNNLKLEDHVKFHNRYLALRELVRYLQATSVYITPYLNPDQITSGTLAYALSCGKVSVSTPYLYAREMLADGRGFLAKFRDPDSISWAVNKVLDDGQLKKRIEKRAYNFSRQMIWSNVGRKYLSLFRETLK
;
A
#
# COMPACT_ATOMS: atom_id res chain seq x y z
N MET A 1 13.74 22.52 10.20
CA MET A 1 12.35 22.04 10.31
C MET A 1 12.36 20.63 10.88
N LYS A 2 11.58 20.39 11.93
CA LYS A 2 11.47 19.12 12.64
C LYS A 2 10.06 18.58 12.51
N ILE A 3 9.91 17.36 12.00
CA ILE A 3 8.62 16.73 11.73
C ILE A 3 8.46 15.51 12.63
N ALA A 4 7.31 15.40 13.30
CA ALA A 4 6.95 14.18 14.02
C ALA A 4 5.95 13.36 13.23
N TYR A 5 6.19 12.05 13.09
CA TYR A 5 5.32 11.13 12.37
C TYR A 5 4.60 10.22 13.35
N LEU A 6 3.28 10.37 13.47
CA LEU A 6 2.42 9.54 14.31
C LEU A 6 1.82 8.41 13.47
N SER A 7 2.34 7.20 13.63
CA SER A 7 2.07 6.06 12.73
C SER A 7 2.39 4.72 13.38
N THR A 8 2.00 3.62 12.73
CA THR A 8 2.75 2.35 12.88
C THR A 8 4.14 2.49 12.24
N TYR A 9 5.14 1.73 12.70
CA TYR A 9 6.51 1.81 12.19
C TYR A 9 7.24 0.46 12.28
N PRO A 10 8.22 0.15 11.41
CA PRO A 10 9.01 -1.09 11.50
C PRO A 10 9.79 -1.14 12.83
N PRO A 11 9.94 -2.31 13.48
CA PRO A 11 9.87 -3.65 12.89
C PRO A 11 8.47 -4.27 12.80
N ARG A 12 7.40 -3.56 13.15
CA ARG A 12 6.02 -4.03 12.92
C ARG A 12 5.79 -4.27 11.41
N GLU A 13 5.52 -5.50 11.03
CA GLU A 13 5.17 -5.88 9.66
C GLU A 13 3.79 -5.33 9.29
N CYS A 14 3.78 -4.18 8.60
CA CYS A 14 2.56 -3.48 8.20
C CYS A 14 2.85 -2.63 6.96
N GLY A 15 1.88 -2.56 6.03
CA GLY A 15 2.01 -1.71 4.84
C GLY A 15 2.16 -0.23 5.19
N ILE A 16 1.47 0.25 6.22
CA ILE A 16 1.53 1.65 6.68
C ILE A 16 2.85 1.92 7.41
N ALA A 17 3.37 0.95 8.15
CA ALA A 17 4.70 1.05 8.75
C ALA A 17 5.79 1.23 7.67
N THR A 18 5.74 0.40 6.63
CA THR A 18 6.65 0.53 5.48
C THR A 18 6.47 1.88 4.78
N PHE A 19 5.23 2.31 4.52
CA PHE A 19 4.94 3.61 3.92
C PHE A 19 5.51 4.78 4.75
N ALA A 20 5.32 4.76 6.07
CA ALA A 20 5.82 5.81 6.96
C ALA A 20 7.35 5.90 6.91
N LYS A 21 8.05 4.76 6.99
CA LYS A 21 9.51 4.71 6.85
C LYS A 21 9.99 5.27 5.51
N ASP A 22 9.38 4.83 4.42
CA ASP A 22 9.77 5.28 3.09
C ASP A 22 9.48 6.77 2.87
N LEU A 23 8.34 7.27 3.37
CA LEU A 23 8.00 8.69 3.33
C LEU A 23 9.00 9.54 4.11
N ILE A 24 9.36 9.13 5.33
CA ILE A 24 10.34 9.83 6.16
C ILE A 24 11.67 9.93 5.43
N ASN A 25 12.18 8.80 4.93
CA ASN A 25 13.43 8.76 4.18
C ASN A 25 13.37 9.64 2.93
N ALA A 26 12.23 9.63 2.23
CA ALA A 26 12.01 10.47 1.06
C ALA A 26 12.06 11.96 1.40
N VAL A 27 11.37 12.40 2.46
CA VAL A 27 11.35 13.80 2.90
C VAL A 27 12.73 14.25 3.39
N GLU A 28 13.45 13.42 4.14
CA GLU A 28 14.81 13.75 4.62
C GLU A 28 15.80 13.85 3.45
N SER A 29 15.75 12.91 2.49
CA SER A 29 16.67 12.89 1.35
C SER A 29 16.58 14.13 0.45
N VAL A 30 15.40 14.78 0.38
CA VAL A 30 15.19 16.01 -0.38
C VAL A 30 15.20 17.27 0.49
N GLY A 31 15.20 17.09 1.82
CA GLY A 31 14.96 18.13 2.81
C GLY A 31 16.19 18.77 3.41
N GLY A 32 17.40 18.26 3.16
CA GLY A 32 18.70 18.82 3.56
C GLY A 32 18.92 18.96 5.09
N LEU A 33 18.15 19.84 5.74
CA LEU A 33 18.16 20.13 7.17
C LEU A 33 16.86 19.71 7.89
N VAL A 34 16.03 18.89 7.24
CA VAL A 34 14.83 18.32 7.86
C VAL A 34 15.22 17.19 8.79
N LYS A 35 14.71 17.22 10.02
CA LYS A 35 14.85 16.13 11.00
C LYS A 35 13.50 15.48 11.24
N SER A 36 13.44 14.15 11.19
CA SER A 36 12.21 13.41 11.46
C SER A 36 12.30 12.62 12.76
N GLU A 37 11.23 12.65 13.53
CA GLU A 37 11.02 11.79 14.70
C GLU A 37 9.76 10.95 14.50
N VAL A 38 9.76 9.74 15.05
CA VAL A 38 8.61 8.84 14.97
C VAL A 38 7.99 8.69 16.35
N ILE A 39 6.66 8.77 16.38
CA ILE A 39 5.82 8.37 17.49
C ILE A 39 5.08 7.10 17.03
N ALA A 40 5.50 5.96 17.57
CA ALA A 40 5.00 4.65 17.16
C ALA A 40 3.71 4.28 17.92
N VAL A 41 2.69 3.83 17.20
CA VAL A 41 1.44 3.33 17.78
C VAL A 41 1.41 1.81 17.78
N ASN A 42 1.34 1.23 18.97
CA ASN A 42 1.36 -0.22 19.21
C ASN A 42 0.00 -0.71 19.69
N GLN A 43 -0.32 -1.95 19.37
CA GLN A 43 -1.43 -2.66 20.01
C GLN A 43 -0.95 -3.22 21.36
N GLU A 44 -1.89 -3.57 22.26
CA GLU A 44 -1.57 -4.11 23.59
C GLU A 44 -0.47 -5.17 23.59
N GLU A 45 0.39 -5.12 24.62
CA GLU A 45 1.50 -6.04 24.90
C GLU A 45 2.66 -6.05 23.88
N ALA A 46 2.57 -5.30 22.78
CA ALA A 46 3.65 -5.22 21.80
C ALA A 46 4.66 -4.11 22.17
N ALA A 47 5.78 -4.51 22.77
CA ALA A 47 6.99 -3.70 22.84
C ALA A 47 7.91 -4.08 21.68
N TYR A 48 8.16 -3.15 20.75
CA TYR A 48 9.12 -3.38 19.67
C TYR A 48 10.46 -2.73 20.01
N ASN A 49 11.54 -3.41 19.65
CA ASN A 49 12.88 -2.83 19.67
C ASN A 49 13.05 -1.92 18.45
N TYR A 50 12.64 -0.67 18.59
CA TYR A 50 12.70 0.33 17.53
C TYR A 50 14.09 0.95 17.34
N GLU A 51 14.36 1.46 16.14
CA GLU A 51 15.54 2.28 15.88
C GLU A 51 15.47 3.63 16.63
N PRO A 52 16.60 4.31 16.90
CA PRO A 52 16.65 5.56 17.70
C PRO A 52 15.81 6.74 17.18
N ARG A 53 15.29 6.63 15.95
CA ARG A 53 14.38 7.60 15.35
C ARG A 53 13.00 7.57 15.99
N VAL A 54 12.57 6.44 16.55
CA VAL A 54 11.35 6.35 17.35
C VAL A 54 11.64 6.92 18.73
N LYS A 55 11.00 8.04 19.06
CA LYS A 55 11.20 8.74 20.33
C LYS A 55 10.18 8.36 21.39
N ILE A 56 8.97 8.03 20.95
CA ILE A 56 7.86 7.68 21.81
C ILE A 56 7.14 6.48 21.20
N GLN A 57 6.69 5.58 22.08
CA GLN A 57 5.76 4.51 21.75
C GLN A 57 4.50 4.76 22.58
N ILE A 58 3.32 4.66 21.96
CA ILE A 58 2.05 4.72 22.67
C ILE A 58 1.23 3.46 22.45
N ASN A 59 0.48 3.06 23.47
CA ASN A 59 -0.53 2.02 23.38
C ASN A 59 -1.80 2.58 22.74
N ALA A 60 -2.24 1.98 21.64
CA ALA A 60 -3.41 2.36 20.89
C ALA A 60 -4.70 2.45 21.75
N ASN A 61 -4.83 1.59 22.76
CA ASN A 61 -6.01 1.52 23.63
C ASN A 61 -5.90 2.40 24.88
N ASN A 62 -4.74 3.01 25.15
CA ASN A 62 -4.57 3.89 26.31
C ASN A 62 -4.87 5.34 25.93
N LEU A 63 -6.10 5.80 26.20
CA LEU A 63 -6.52 7.17 25.88
C LEU A 63 -5.66 8.24 26.58
N ARG A 64 -5.16 7.97 27.80
CA ARG A 64 -4.35 8.94 28.55
C ARG A 64 -3.04 9.24 27.83
N GLU A 65 -2.40 8.22 27.24
CA GLU A 65 -1.17 8.39 26.47
C GLU A 65 -1.34 9.31 25.25
N TYR A 66 -2.53 9.37 24.64
CA TYR A 66 -2.80 10.34 23.56
C TYR A 66 -2.84 11.79 24.06
N LEU A 67 -3.37 12.02 25.27
CA LEU A 67 -3.44 13.35 25.87
C LEU A 67 -2.04 13.81 26.34
N ASP A 68 -1.31 12.92 27.00
CA ASP A 68 0.06 13.17 27.45
C ASP A 68 0.98 13.41 26.24
N LEU A 69 0.83 12.63 25.17
CA LEU A 69 1.54 12.82 23.91
C LEU A 69 1.23 14.19 23.29
N ALA A 70 -0.04 14.61 23.27
CA ALA A 70 -0.42 15.92 22.72
C ALA A 70 0.28 17.05 23.47
N GLN A 71 0.35 16.99 24.80
CA GLN A 71 1.07 17.98 25.62
C GLN A 71 2.58 17.95 25.32
N TRP A 72 3.19 16.76 25.27
CA TRP A 72 4.61 16.62 24.97
C TRP A 72 4.96 17.19 23.59
N VAL A 73 4.18 16.85 22.55
CA VAL A 73 4.39 17.37 21.19
C VAL A 73 4.24 18.89 21.17
N SER A 74 3.23 19.43 21.85
CA SER A 74 2.97 20.88 21.93
C SER A 74 4.14 21.65 22.56
N ASN A 75 4.77 21.08 23.58
CA ASN A 75 5.88 21.71 24.31
C ASN A 75 7.27 21.41 23.71
N SER A 76 7.32 20.65 22.61
CA SER A 76 8.57 20.29 21.93
C SER A 76 8.97 21.29 20.84
N ASN A 77 10.18 21.11 20.31
CA ASN A 77 10.66 21.79 19.10
C ASN A 77 10.19 21.15 17.78
N ILE A 78 9.13 20.31 17.81
CA ILE A 78 8.46 19.84 16.60
C ILE A 78 7.75 21.03 15.93
N ASP A 79 7.92 21.16 14.62
CA ASP A 79 7.28 22.19 13.81
C ASP A 79 5.96 21.70 13.22
N VAL A 80 5.91 20.45 12.73
CA VAL A 80 4.74 19.85 12.08
C VAL A 80 4.56 18.40 12.52
N VAL A 81 3.30 17.98 12.72
CA VAL A 81 2.94 16.59 12.94
C VAL A 81 2.35 16.00 11.67
N ASN A 82 2.88 14.87 11.21
CA ASN A 82 2.31 14.08 10.14
C ASN A 82 1.65 12.80 10.69
N VAL A 83 0.35 12.64 10.46
CA VAL A 83 -0.40 11.47 10.94
C VAL A 83 -0.65 10.51 9.78
N GLN A 84 -0.43 9.21 10.00
CA GLN A 84 -0.68 8.15 9.02
C GLN A 84 -1.94 7.37 9.39
N HIS A 85 -3.09 7.83 8.89
CA HIS A 85 -4.39 7.36 9.37
C HIS A 85 -4.89 6.08 8.67
N GLU A 86 -5.24 5.09 9.50
CA GLU A 86 -6.11 3.96 9.18
C GLU A 86 -6.93 3.60 10.43
N PHE A 87 -8.18 3.16 10.26
CA PHE A 87 -9.17 3.01 11.33
C PHE A 87 -8.77 1.97 12.40
N GLY A 88 -7.90 1.01 12.07
CA GLY A 88 -7.42 -0.03 12.98
C GLY A 88 -6.15 0.32 13.75
N ILE A 89 -5.54 1.49 13.54
CA ILE A 89 -4.26 1.84 14.18
C ILE A 89 -4.45 2.36 15.60
N TYR A 90 -5.40 3.29 15.79
CA TYR A 90 -5.39 4.18 16.96
C TYR A 90 -6.26 3.73 18.12
N GLY A 91 -6.76 2.48 18.11
CA GLY A 91 -7.58 1.95 19.20
C GLY A 91 -8.88 2.71 19.46
N GLY A 92 -9.63 2.23 20.45
CA GLY A 92 -11.03 2.59 20.61
C GLY A 92 -11.90 2.21 19.39
N PRO A 93 -13.21 2.48 19.42
CA PRO A 93 -14.08 2.21 18.29
C PRO A 93 -13.60 2.93 17.02
N ARG A 94 -13.18 2.15 16.01
CA ARG A 94 -12.71 2.63 14.69
C ARG A 94 -11.58 3.68 14.77
N GLY A 95 -10.68 3.61 15.75
CA GLY A 95 -9.53 4.52 15.82
C GLY A 95 -9.84 5.88 16.43
N LYS A 96 -10.96 6.01 17.15
CA LYS A 96 -11.45 7.28 17.71
C LYS A 96 -10.44 7.98 18.64
N ASN A 97 -9.53 7.26 19.29
CA ASN A 97 -8.59 7.88 20.24
C ASN A 97 -7.68 8.93 19.58
N LEU A 98 -7.38 8.78 18.29
CA LEU A 98 -6.61 9.78 17.52
C LEU A 98 -7.25 11.18 17.60
N VAL A 99 -8.58 11.27 17.60
CA VAL A 99 -9.30 12.55 17.64
C VAL A 99 -8.97 13.33 18.92
N PHE A 100 -8.72 12.66 20.04
CA PHE A 100 -8.37 13.31 21.30
C PHE A 100 -6.97 13.93 21.25
N PHE A 101 -6.00 13.24 20.62
CA PHE A 101 -4.69 13.83 20.35
C PHE A 101 -4.82 15.04 19.42
N LEU A 102 -5.52 14.89 18.29
CA LEU A 102 -5.68 15.95 17.29
C LEU A 102 -6.38 17.20 17.83
N ARG A 103 -7.37 17.04 18.71
CA ARG A 103 -8.06 18.15 19.36
C ARG A 103 -7.17 18.90 20.36
N THR A 104 -6.16 18.23 20.92
CA THR A 104 -5.37 18.74 22.05
C THR A 104 -4.01 19.28 21.63
N VAL A 105 -3.43 18.75 20.54
CA VAL A 105 -2.09 19.15 20.09
C VAL A 105 -2.08 20.57 19.55
N ASN A 106 -1.18 21.41 20.07
CA ASN A 106 -0.98 22.79 19.62
C ASN A 106 0.20 22.88 18.64
N LYS A 107 0.13 22.12 17.55
CA LYS A 107 1.09 22.14 16.42
C LYS A 107 0.33 21.93 15.11
N PRO A 108 0.83 22.48 13.98
CA PRO A 108 0.28 22.17 12.66
C PRO A 108 0.25 20.66 12.38
N VAL A 109 -0.86 20.18 11.82
CA VAL A 109 -1.08 18.76 11.51
C VAL A 109 -1.38 18.56 10.03
N VAL A 110 -0.69 17.59 9.42
CA VAL A 110 -1.01 17.04 8.10
C VAL A 110 -1.36 15.56 8.25
N THR A 111 -2.59 15.17 7.91
CA THR A 111 -3.02 13.76 8.04
C THR A 111 -3.11 13.08 6.68
N THR A 112 -2.40 11.97 6.50
CA THR A 112 -2.51 11.09 5.34
C THR A 112 -3.58 10.04 5.58
N LEU A 113 -4.61 9.99 4.73
CA LEU A 113 -5.70 9.02 4.84
C LEU A 113 -5.40 7.81 3.93
N HIS A 114 -5.09 6.66 4.54
CA HIS A 114 -4.89 5.40 3.79
C HIS A 114 -6.21 4.71 3.40
N THR A 115 -7.29 5.02 4.11
CA THR A 115 -8.64 4.52 3.88
C THR A 115 -9.64 5.68 3.87
N VAL A 116 -10.47 5.74 2.83
CA VAL A 116 -11.62 6.64 2.69
C VAL A 116 -12.77 5.80 2.14
N LEU A 117 -13.84 5.63 2.91
CA LEU A 117 -14.92 4.73 2.56
C LEU A 117 -16.00 5.46 1.73
N PRO A 118 -16.50 4.86 0.63
CA PRO A 118 -17.61 5.43 -0.13
C PRO A 118 -18.96 5.29 0.59
N LYS A 119 -19.07 4.39 1.57
CA LYS A 119 -20.26 4.18 2.40
C LYS A 119 -19.85 4.08 3.88
N PRO A 120 -19.38 5.18 4.49
CA PRO A 120 -18.99 5.14 5.89
C PRO A 120 -20.20 4.95 6.80
N GLY A 121 -20.04 4.20 7.88
CA GLY A 121 -20.98 4.26 9.00
C GLY A 121 -20.92 5.62 9.69
N PRO A 122 -21.84 5.91 10.62
CA PRO A 122 -21.89 7.19 11.33
C PRO A 122 -20.56 7.53 12.03
N MET A 123 -19.92 6.53 12.63
CA MET A 123 -18.68 6.71 13.37
C MET A 123 -17.50 7.02 12.46
N GLU A 124 -17.28 6.26 11.36
CA GLU A 124 -16.19 6.58 10.43
C GLU A 124 -16.37 7.95 9.81
N LYS A 125 -17.62 8.33 9.52
CA LYS A 125 -17.94 9.65 8.98
C LYS A 125 -17.53 10.76 9.94
N ILE A 126 -17.90 10.64 11.22
CA ILE A 126 -17.54 11.62 12.26
C ILE A 126 -16.02 11.65 12.47
N ILE A 127 -15.34 10.50 12.50
CA ILE A 127 -13.88 10.43 12.70
C ILE A 127 -13.14 11.15 11.57
N ILE A 128 -13.48 10.86 10.30
CA ILE A 128 -12.82 11.52 9.16
C ILE A 128 -13.10 13.03 9.14
N LYS A 129 -14.32 13.45 9.51
CA LYS A 129 -14.64 14.88 9.65
C LYS A 129 -13.79 15.55 10.71
N ASN A 130 -13.73 14.98 11.92
CA ASN A 130 -12.90 15.49 13.01
C ASN A 130 -11.42 15.55 12.61
N ILE A 131 -10.89 14.50 11.96
CA ILE A 131 -9.52 14.50 11.45
C ILE A 131 -9.29 15.67 10.50
N ALA A 132 -10.22 15.89 9.56
CA ALA A 132 -10.11 17.00 8.61
C ALA A 132 -10.25 18.37 9.28
N ASP A 133 -11.09 18.49 10.31
CA ASP A 133 -11.31 19.73 11.06
C ASP A 133 -10.05 20.14 11.84
N TYR A 134 -9.42 19.18 12.53
CA TYR A 134 -8.21 19.38 13.33
C TYR A 134 -6.89 19.28 12.54
N SER A 135 -6.93 18.92 11.25
CA SER A 135 -5.76 18.99 10.37
C SER A 135 -5.74 20.29 9.56
N ASN A 136 -4.55 20.85 9.33
CA ASN A 136 -4.34 21.90 8.34
C ASN A 136 -4.65 21.35 6.93
N TYR A 137 -4.11 20.16 6.63
CA TYR A 137 -4.37 19.45 5.37
C TYR A 137 -4.61 17.96 5.59
N VAL A 138 -5.45 17.39 4.72
CA VAL A 138 -5.60 15.94 4.55
C VAL A 138 -5.04 15.51 3.20
N VAL A 139 -4.16 14.52 3.22
CA VAL A 139 -3.53 13.95 2.03
C VAL A 139 -4.25 12.66 1.66
N VAL A 140 -4.58 12.53 0.37
CA VAL A 140 -5.11 11.30 -0.24
C VAL A 140 -4.29 10.92 -1.46
N MET A 141 -4.35 9.64 -1.85
CA MET A 141 -3.51 9.08 -2.92
C MET A 141 -4.26 8.82 -4.24
N ALA A 142 -5.54 9.17 -4.30
CA ALA A 142 -6.40 8.97 -5.46
C ALA A 142 -7.40 10.12 -5.62
N ASN A 143 -7.67 10.53 -6.85
CA ASN A 143 -8.67 11.56 -7.14
C ASN A 143 -10.07 11.11 -6.72
N LYS A 144 -10.37 9.82 -6.79
CA LYS A 144 -11.65 9.29 -6.27
C LYS A 144 -11.84 9.60 -4.78
N ALA A 145 -10.76 9.62 -3.99
CA ALA A 145 -10.82 9.98 -2.56
C ALA A 145 -11.16 11.45 -2.34
N VAL A 146 -10.67 12.35 -3.20
CA VAL A 146 -11.02 13.78 -3.16
C VAL A 146 -12.54 13.95 -3.32
N GLN A 147 -13.12 13.28 -4.31
CA GLN A 147 -14.57 13.34 -4.56
C GLN A 147 -15.36 12.81 -3.36
N MET A 148 -14.93 11.70 -2.76
CA MET A 148 -15.56 11.14 -1.56
C MET A 148 -15.47 12.11 -0.38
N LEU A 149 -14.29 12.68 -0.09
CA LEU A 149 -14.11 13.65 0.98
C LEU A 149 -14.99 14.89 0.80
N LYS A 150 -15.08 15.44 -0.41
CA LYS A 150 -15.91 16.61 -0.72
C LYS A 150 -17.40 16.32 -0.55
N TYR A 151 -17.92 15.24 -1.15
CA TYR A 151 -19.37 15.04 -1.24
C TYR A 151 -19.97 14.20 -0.11
N ILE A 152 -19.23 13.22 0.41
CA ILE A 152 -19.71 12.31 1.46
C ILE A 152 -19.39 12.90 2.83
N TYR A 153 -18.13 13.31 3.02
CA TYR A 153 -17.62 13.79 4.31
C TYR A 153 -17.74 15.31 4.48
N ARG A 154 -17.99 16.05 3.40
CA ARG A 154 -18.11 17.53 3.38
C ARG A 154 -16.83 18.23 3.83
N VAL A 155 -15.67 17.65 3.52
CA VAL A 155 -14.37 18.28 3.77
C VAL A 155 -14.14 19.39 2.74
N PRO A 156 -13.76 20.61 3.15
CA PRO A 156 -13.45 21.70 2.22
C PRO A 156 -12.32 21.32 1.27
N GLU A 157 -12.51 21.56 -0.04
CA GLU A 157 -11.53 21.20 -1.07
C GLU A 157 -10.15 21.81 -0.83
N LYS A 158 -10.09 23.04 -0.31
CA LYS A 158 -8.84 23.72 0.05
C LYS A 158 -7.99 22.98 1.10
N LYS A 159 -8.59 22.08 1.90
CA LYS A 159 -7.87 21.24 2.87
C LYS A 159 -7.36 19.93 2.27
N ILE A 160 -7.81 19.55 1.08
CA ILE A 160 -7.47 18.26 0.48
C ILE A 160 -6.25 18.44 -0.42
N ARG A 161 -5.28 17.53 -0.31
CA ARG A 161 -4.12 17.46 -1.20
C ARG A 161 -4.00 16.05 -1.77
N VAL A 162 -3.75 15.97 -3.08
CA VAL A 162 -3.45 14.68 -3.73
C VAL A 162 -1.95 14.53 -3.82
N ILE A 163 -1.40 13.59 -3.05
CA ILE A 163 -0.01 13.16 -3.19
C ILE A 163 -0.07 11.65 -3.43
N PRO A 164 0.40 11.17 -4.61
CA PRO A 164 0.29 9.75 -4.94
C PRO A 164 1.08 8.89 -3.95
N HIS A 165 0.75 7.59 -3.90
CA HIS A 165 1.56 6.63 -3.17
C HIS A 165 3.01 6.67 -3.65
N GLY A 166 3.98 6.59 -2.74
CA GLY A 166 5.39 6.55 -3.09
C GLY A 166 5.85 5.22 -3.66
N VAL A 167 6.76 5.21 -4.62
CA VAL A 167 7.34 3.99 -5.21
C VAL A 167 8.85 4.10 -5.33
N PRO A 168 9.60 2.98 -5.31
CA PRO A 168 11.03 3.00 -5.56
C PRO A 168 11.34 3.51 -6.98
N ASP A 169 12.47 4.20 -7.15
CA ASP A 169 13.01 4.50 -8.47
C ASP A 169 13.71 3.27 -9.04
N VAL A 170 12.97 2.49 -9.81
CA VAL A 170 13.43 1.20 -10.33
C VAL A 170 14.20 1.42 -11.63
N LYS A 171 15.50 1.13 -11.58
CA LYS A 171 16.35 1.02 -12.78
C LYS A 171 16.16 -0.37 -13.41
N PRO A 172 15.90 -0.47 -14.73
CA PRO A 172 15.89 -1.75 -15.42
C PRO A 172 17.19 -2.52 -15.22
N VAL A 173 17.11 -3.85 -15.24
CA VAL A 173 18.25 -4.75 -15.08
C VAL A 173 18.26 -5.73 -16.25
N SER A 174 19.42 -6.29 -16.58
CA SER A 174 19.55 -7.21 -17.70
C SER A 174 18.70 -8.46 -17.49
N ARG A 175 18.32 -9.10 -18.60
CA ARG A 175 17.58 -10.36 -18.56
C ARG A 175 18.38 -11.46 -17.87
N ASP A 176 19.69 -11.50 -18.06
CA ASP A 176 20.58 -12.49 -17.45
C ASP A 176 20.57 -12.39 -15.92
N THR A 177 20.67 -11.17 -15.37
CA THR A 177 20.58 -11.00 -13.92
C THR A 177 19.21 -11.42 -13.36
N LEU A 178 18.12 -11.21 -14.11
CA LEU A 178 16.80 -11.70 -13.70
C LEU A 178 16.71 -13.22 -13.79
N ASN A 179 17.30 -13.83 -14.82
CA ASN A 179 17.33 -15.28 -15.00
C ASN A 179 18.12 -15.97 -13.88
N GLU A 180 19.29 -15.44 -13.53
CA GLU A 180 20.10 -15.90 -12.39
C GLU A 180 19.32 -15.78 -11.08
N PHE A 181 18.70 -14.62 -10.84
CA PHE A 181 17.90 -14.37 -9.64
C PHE A 181 16.72 -15.36 -9.51
N LEU A 182 16.03 -15.65 -10.62
CA LEU A 182 14.90 -16.56 -10.64
C LEU A 182 15.28 -18.02 -10.40
N ASN A 183 16.55 -18.39 -10.51
CA ASN A 183 17.12 -19.72 -10.23
C ASN A 183 16.16 -20.91 -10.45
N GLY A 184 16.18 -21.49 -11.67
CA GLY A 184 15.30 -22.60 -12.06
C GLY A 184 13.98 -22.18 -12.71
N TYR A 185 13.66 -20.88 -12.71
CA TYR A 185 12.47 -20.33 -13.39
C TYR A 185 12.80 -19.36 -14.54
N SER A 186 14.06 -19.31 -15.00
CA SER A 186 14.53 -18.40 -16.07
C SER A 186 13.77 -18.53 -17.40
N ASN A 187 13.36 -19.75 -17.75
CA ASN A 187 12.60 -20.09 -18.97
C ASN A 187 11.06 -19.99 -18.79
N ARG A 188 10.59 -19.55 -17.62
CA ARG A 188 9.16 -19.47 -17.28
C ARG A 188 8.61 -18.06 -17.52
N ILE A 189 7.32 -17.99 -17.88
CA ILE A 189 6.57 -16.74 -17.88
C ILE A 189 6.06 -16.51 -16.46
N ILE A 190 6.66 -15.54 -15.76
CA ILE A 190 6.31 -15.26 -14.37
C ILE A 190 5.07 -14.37 -14.29
N LEU A 191 4.01 -14.86 -13.68
CA LEU A 191 2.90 -14.06 -13.18
C LEU A 191 3.13 -13.86 -11.69
N SER A 192 2.75 -12.73 -11.11
CA SER A 192 2.93 -12.58 -9.66
C SER A 192 1.88 -11.73 -8.97
N THR A 193 1.70 -12.02 -7.69
CA THR A 193 1.12 -11.11 -6.72
C THR A 193 2.08 -10.98 -5.55
N PHE A 194 2.02 -9.87 -4.83
CA PHE A 194 2.78 -9.75 -3.59
C PHE A 194 2.05 -9.01 -2.49
N GLY A 195 2.48 -9.25 -1.25
CA GLY A 195 2.05 -8.52 -0.06
C GLY A 195 1.51 -9.46 1.02
N LEU A 196 0.90 -8.87 2.04
CA LEU A 196 0.31 -9.62 3.15
C LEU A 196 -0.93 -10.40 2.65
N ILE A 197 -0.88 -11.73 2.78
CA ILE A 197 -1.93 -12.65 2.35
C ILE A 197 -3.11 -12.58 3.31
N SER A 198 -4.30 -12.41 2.76
CA SER A 198 -5.59 -12.46 3.47
C SER A 198 -6.72 -12.72 2.48
N GLU A 199 -7.88 -13.16 2.97
CA GLU A 199 -9.03 -13.53 2.12
C GLU A 199 -9.48 -12.40 1.18
N GLY A 200 -9.42 -11.15 1.65
CA GLY A 200 -9.76 -9.98 0.84
C GLY A 200 -8.87 -9.77 -0.39
N LYS A 201 -7.73 -10.47 -0.49
CA LYS A 201 -6.83 -10.41 -1.65
C LYS A 201 -7.33 -11.24 -2.84
N GLY A 202 -8.26 -12.18 -2.62
CA GLY A 202 -8.91 -12.95 -3.68
C GLY A 202 -7.95 -13.83 -4.51
N ILE A 203 -6.84 -14.27 -3.92
CA ILE A 203 -5.78 -15.01 -4.60
C ILE A 203 -6.31 -16.33 -5.21
N GLU A 204 -7.36 -16.93 -4.63
CA GLU A 204 -8.00 -18.13 -5.18
C GLU A 204 -8.48 -17.94 -6.62
N TYR A 205 -8.94 -16.75 -6.99
CA TYR A 205 -9.45 -16.49 -8.34
C TYR A 205 -8.32 -16.40 -9.37
N ALA A 206 -7.13 -15.94 -8.97
CA ALA A 206 -5.95 -16.01 -9.83
C ALA A 206 -5.45 -17.46 -9.96
N ILE A 207 -5.48 -18.25 -8.90
CA ILE A 207 -5.13 -19.69 -8.96
C ILE A 207 -6.11 -20.44 -9.88
N MET A 208 -7.42 -20.20 -9.73
CA MET A 208 -8.45 -20.80 -10.59
C MET A 208 -8.33 -20.38 -12.06
N ALA A 209 -7.67 -19.26 -12.36
CA ALA A 209 -7.43 -18.80 -13.73
C ALA A 209 -6.26 -19.55 -14.41
N MET A 210 -5.35 -20.12 -13.62
CA MET A 210 -4.12 -20.74 -14.12
C MET A 210 -4.34 -21.91 -15.09
N PRO A 211 -5.32 -22.82 -14.94
CA PRO A 211 -5.49 -23.93 -15.88
C PRO A 211 -5.63 -23.46 -17.34
N ARG A 212 -6.41 -22.39 -17.57
CA ARG A 212 -6.61 -21.81 -18.91
C ARG A 212 -5.38 -21.02 -19.40
N ILE A 213 -4.65 -20.40 -18.48
CA ILE A 213 -3.40 -19.70 -18.82
C ILE A 213 -2.34 -20.73 -19.22
N VAL A 214 -2.18 -21.81 -18.45
CA VAL A 214 -1.22 -22.89 -18.71
C VAL A 214 -1.54 -23.64 -20.00
N GLN A 215 -2.82 -23.88 -20.27
CA GLN A 215 -3.24 -24.49 -21.54
C GLN A 215 -2.73 -23.71 -22.77
N ARG A 216 -2.68 -22.38 -22.68
CA ARG A 216 -2.21 -21.51 -23.76
C ARG A 216 -0.72 -21.19 -23.69
N HIS A 217 -0.18 -21.11 -22.47
CA HIS A 217 1.21 -20.80 -22.16
C HIS A 217 1.78 -21.83 -21.17
N PRO A 218 2.22 -23.01 -21.66
CA PRO A 218 2.64 -24.13 -20.80
C PRO A 218 3.83 -23.83 -19.89
N ASN A 219 4.59 -22.76 -20.13
CA ASN A 219 5.68 -22.33 -19.27
C ASN A 219 5.28 -21.22 -18.28
N ALA A 220 3.99 -20.89 -18.14
CA ALA A 220 3.53 -19.91 -17.17
C ALA A 220 3.63 -20.41 -15.73
N THR A 221 4.12 -19.57 -14.82
CA THR A 221 4.19 -19.86 -13.38
C THR A 221 3.73 -18.65 -12.60
N TYR A 222 2.80 -18.85 -11.66
CA TYR A 222 2.27 -17.83 -10.78
C TYR A 222 2.95 -17.85 -9.42
N PHE A 223 3.62 -16.76 -9.08
CA PHE A 223 4.28 -16.55 -7.81
C PHE A 223 3.37 -15.78 -6.86
N ILE A 224 3.09 -16.40 -5.71
CA ILE A 224 2.39 -15.78 -4.60
C ILE A 224 3.45 -15.39 -3.57
N ILE A 225 3.79 -14.10 -3.50
CA ILE A 225 4.94 -13.60 -2.75
C ILE A 225 4.48 -12.87 -1.48
N GLY A 226 4.90 -13.34 -0.32
CA GLY A 226 4.58 -12.72 0.97
C GLY A 226 4.06 -13.71 1.99
N GLU A 227 3.77 -13.21 3.19
CA GLU A 227 3.24 -14.00 4.30
C GLU A 227 1.80 -13.62 4.61
N THR A 228 1.08 -14.49 5.29
CA THR A 228 -0.21 -14.19 5.90
C THR A 228 -0.08 -12.99 6.81
N HIS A 229 -1.02 -12.06 6.66
CA HIS A 229 -1.05 -10.83 7.44
C HIS A 229 -0.93 -11.13 8.95
N PRO A 230 -0.03 -10.50 9.71
CA PRO A 230 0.19 -10.81 11.12
C PRO A 230 -1.08 -10.86 11.97
N GLU A 231 -1.97 -9.87 11.82
CA GLU A 231 -3.27 -9.84 12.52
C GLU A 231 -4.22 -10.98 12.10
N VAL A 232 -4.18 -11.40 10.83
CA VAL A 232 -4.97 -12.55 10.36
C VAL A 232 -4.39 -13.83 10.94
N ARG A 233 -3.06 -13.99 10.91
CA ARG A 233 -2.34 -15.11 11.50
C ARG A 233 -2.61 -15.24 13.00
N LYS A 234 -2.67 -14.12 13.74
CA LYS A 234 -3.01 -14.10 15.17
C LYS A 234 -4.44 -14.58 15.45
N LYS A 235 -5.41 -14.24 14.59
CA LYS A 235 -6.84 -14.53 14.80
C LYS A 235 -7.31 -15.86 14.20
N GLU A 236 -6.79 -16.22 13.04
CA GLU A 236 -7.27 -17.31 12.20
C GLU A 236 -6.18 -18.33 11.85
N GLY A 237 -4.94 -18.12 12.31
CA GLY A 237 -3.80 -18.91 11.89
C GLY A 237 -3.55 -18.82 10.38
N GLU A 238 -3.15 -19.94 9.79
CA GLU A 238 -2.82 -20.02 8.36
C GLU A 238 -3.99 -20.50 7.49
N ARG A 239 -5.24 -20.41 7.99
CA ARG A 239 -6.43 -21.01 7.37
C ARG A 239 -6.59 -20.66 5.89
N TYR A 240 -6.50 -19.37 5.55
CA TYR A 240 -6.64 -18.94 4.16
C TYR A 240 -5.48 -19.40 3.27
N ARG A 241 -4.23 -19.34 3.74
CA ARG A 241 -3.09 -19.85 2.97
C ARG A 241 -3.20 -21.35 2.71
N LEU A 242 -3.57 -22.12 3.73
CA LEU A 242 -3.80 -23.56 3.60
C LEU A 242 -4.94 -23.88 2.63
N LYS A 243 -6.01 -23.07 2.60
CA LYS A 243 -7.07 -23.15 1.58
C LYS A 243 -6.49 -22.96 0.16
N LEU A 244 -5.60 -21.99 -0.04
CA LEU A 244 -4.94 -21.76 -1.33
C LEU A 244 -4.04 -22.94 -1.75
N ILE A 245 -3.26 -23.51 -0.81
CA ILE A 245 -2.41 -24.67 -1.09
C ILE A 245 -3.26 -25.89 -1.49
N ARG A 246 -4.34 -26.17 -0.77
CA ARG A 246 -5.27 -27.25 -1.14
C ARG A 246 -5.89 -27.02 -2.53
N LEU A 247 -6.23 -25.78 -2.85
CA LEU A 247 -6.77 -25.43 -4.16
C LEU A 247 -5.76 -25.70 -5.28
N VAL A 248 -4.47 -25.37 -5.08
CA VAL A 248 -3.40 -25.70 -6.02
C VAL A 248 -3.31 -27.21 -6.26
N ASN A 249 -3.31 -28.00 -5.18
CA ASN A 249 -3.23 -29.46 -5.28
C ASN A 249 -4.46 -30.06 -5.99
N ASN A 250 -5.67 -29.59 -5.63
CA ASN A 250 -6.92 -30.05 -6.25
C ASN A 250 -6.97 -29.77 -7.75
N LEU A 251 -6.35 -28.67 -8.19
CA LEU A 251 -6.26 -28.28 -9.61
C LEU A 251 -5.01 -28.86 -10.30
N LYS A 252 -4.15 -29.60 -9.60
CA LYS A 252 -2.89 -30.16 -10.09
C LYS A 252 -1.95 -29.09 -10.68
N LEU A 253 -1.81 -27.97 -9.97
CA LEU A 253 -1.06 -26.79 -10.40
C LEU A 253 0.28 -26.60 -9.65
N GLU A 254 0.79 -27.64 -8.99
CA GLU A 254 1.99 -27.57 -8.13
C GLU A 254 3.22 -27.06 -8.89
N ASP A 255 3.35 -27.38 -10.17
CA ASP A 255 4.42 -26.89 -11.05
C ASP A 255 4.22 -25.48 -11.59
N HIS A 256 2.99 -24.97 -11.49
CA HIS A 256 2.58 -23.69 -12.06
C HIS A 256 2.23 -22.63 -11.01
N VAL A 257 2.15 -22.98 -9.72
CA VAL A 257 1.88 -22.03 -8.64
C VAL A 257 2.90 -22.23 -7.53
N LYS A 258 3.68 -21.19 -7.22
CA LYS A 258 4.74 -21.24 -6.20
C LYS A 258 4.51 -20.19 -5.12
N PHE A 259 4.57 -20.62 -3.87
CA PHE A 259 4.44 -19.75 -2.70
C PHE A 259 5.83 -19.34 -2.21
N HIS A 260 6.10 -18.04 -2.18
CA HIS A 260 7.30 -17.46 -1.56
C HIS A 260 6.90 -16.84 -0.21
N ASN A 261 6.77 -17.68 0.81
CA ASN A 261 6.26 -17.32 2.15
C ASN A 261 7.30 -16.57 2.98
N ARG A 262 7.64 -15.34 2.58
CA ARG A 262 8.60 -14.47 3.28
C ARG A 262 8.21 -13.01 3.17
N TYR A 263 8.43 -12.26 4.24
CA TYR A 263 8.44 -10.80 4.17
C TYR A 263 9.74 -10.31 3.53
N LEU A 264 9.71 -10.01 2.23
CA LEU A 264 10.91 -9.70 1.45
C LEU A 264 11.47 -8.30 1.69
N ALA A 265 12.80 -8.18 1.66
CA ALA A 265 13.46 -6.89 1.58
C ALA A 265 13.16 -6.19 0.24
N LEU A 266 13.14 -4.85 0.23
CA LEU A 266 12.76 -4.04 -0.93
C LEU A 266 13.54 -4.40 -2.20
N ARG A 267 14.86 -4.58 -2.11
CA ARG A 267 15.72 -4.92 -3.26
C ARG A 267 15.28 -6.25 -3.89
N GLU A 268 14.98 -7.25 -3.08
CA GLU A 268 14.56 -8.57 -3.54
C GLU A 268 13.15 -8.51 -4.15
N LEU A 269 12.22 -7.83 -3.49
CA LEU A 269 10.86 -7.60 -4.01
C LEU A 269 10.89 -6.93 -5.39
N VAL A 270 11.71 -5.89 -5.56
CA VAL A 270 11.87 -5.21 -6.86
C VAL A 270 12.38 -6.18 -7.93
N ARG A 271 13.27 -7.12 -7.60
CA ARG A 271 13.74 -8.14 -8.57
C ARG A 271 12.64 -9.07 -9.02
N TYR A 272 11.80 -9.57 -8.11
CA TYR A 272 10.62 -10.35 -8.48
C TYR A 272 9.65 -9.56 -9.37
N LEU A 273 9.40 -8.28 -9.03
CA LEU A 273 8.55 -7.42 -9.85
C LEU A 273 9.15 -7.20 -11.24
N GLN A 274 10.46 -6.95 -11.34
CA GLN A 274 11.16 -6.82 -12.62
C GLN A 274 11.14 -8.10 -13.46
N ALA A 275 11.17 -9.27 -12.82
CA ALA A 275 11.03 -10.57 -13.47
C ALA A 275 9.60 -10.90 -13.91
N THR A 276 8.60 -10.24 -13.31
CA THR A 276 7.18 -10.47 -13.61
C THR A 276 6.85 -10.06 -15.05
N SER A 277 6.01 -10.86 -15.70
CA SER A 277 5.42 -10.61 -17.02
C SER A 277 4.03 -9.99 -16.91
N VAL A 278 3.20 -10.46 -15.98
CA VAL A 278 1.90 -9.87 -15.65
C VAL A 278 1.70 -9.88 -14.14
N TYR A 279 1.38 -8.73 -13.57
CA TYR A 279 1.10 -8.58 -12.14
C TYR A 279 -0.40 -8.68 -11.89
N ILE A 280 -0.83 -9.46 -10.89
CA ILE A 280 -2.25 -9.76 -10.66
C ILE A 280 -2.68 -9.26 -9.27
N THR A 281 -3.76 -8.50 -9.23
CA THR A 281 -4.41 -8.04 -7.98
C THR A 281 -5.92 -8.35 -8.00
N PRO A 282 -6.31 -9.58 -7.65
CA PRO A 282 -7.71 -10.05 -7.74
C PRO A 282 -8.54 -9.66 -6.50
N TYR A 283 -8.33 -8.44 -5.98
CA TYR A 283 -8.85 -8.01 -4.68
C TYR A 283 -10.38 -8.00 -4.66
N LEU A 284 -10.96 -8.38 -3.53
CA LEU A 284 -12.41 -8.54 -3.40
C LEU A 284 -13.12 -7.28 -2.90
N ASN A 285 -12.39 -6.37 -2.25
CA ASN A 285 -12.98 -5.13 -1.75
C ASN A 285 -13.04 -4.08 -2.86
N PRO A 286 -14.23 -3.73 -3.38
CA PRO A 286 -14.35 -2.69 -4.40
C PRO A 286 -13.95 -1.30 -3.88
N ASP A 287 -14.03 -1.07 -2.57
CA ASP A 287 -13.85 0.23 -1.93
C ASP A 287 -12.38 0.55 -1.62
N GLN A 288 -11.45 -0.34 -1.96
CA GLN A 288 -10.03 -0.11 -1.71
C GLN A 288 -9.54 1.13 -2.47
N ILE A 289 -9.11 2.14 -1.72
CA ILE A 289 -8.75 3.46 -2.26
C ILE A 289 -7.25 3.67 -2.47
N THR A 290 -6.42 2.76 -1.95
CA THR A 290 -4.96 2.78 -2.09
C THR A 290 -4.42 1.35 -2.19
N SER A 291 -3.42 1.12 -3.04
CA SER A 291 -2.69 -0.16 -3.11
C SER A 291 -1.22 0.08 -3.42
N GLY A 292 -0.36 -0.04 -2.41
CA GLY A 292 1.10 0.05 -2.60
C GLY A 292 1.62 -1.04 -3.54
N THR A 293 1.00 -2.23 -3.53
CA THR A 293 1.46 -3.35 -4.35
C THR A 293 1.21 -3.12 -5.85
N LEU A 294 0.05 -2.57 -6.19
CA LEU A 294 -0.24 -2.14 -7.56
C LEU A 294 0.66 -0.97 -7.99
N ALA A 295 0.89 -0.01 -7.10
CA ALA A 295 1.77 1.12 -7.39
C ALA A 295 3.20 0.66 -7.72
N TYR A 296 3.75 -0.29 -6.94
CA TYR A 296 5.10 -0.84 -7.16
C TYR A 296 5.20 -1.64 -8.47
N ALA A 297 4.17 -2.40 -8.82
CA ALA A 297 4.15 -3.12 -10.10
C ALA A 297 4.19 -2.15 -11.29
N LEU A 298 3.39 -1.07 -11.24
CA LEU A 298 3.40 -0.03 -12.27
C LEU A 298 4.75 0.71 -12.34
N SER A 299 5.40 0.94 -11.20
CA SER A 299 6.74 1.56 -11.15
C SER A 299 7.84 0.70 -11.75
N CYS A 300 7.65 -0.62 -11.74
CA CYS A 300 8.49 -1.56 -12.47
C CYS A 300 8.12 -1.68 -13.96
N GLY A 301 7.16 -0.88 -14.44
CA GLY A 301 6.67 -0.91 -15.81
C GLY A 301 5.92 -2.18 -16.17
N LYS A 302 5.22 -2.81 -15.21
CA LYS A 302 4.57 -4.11 -15.41
C LYS A 302 3.12 -3.96 -15.82
N VAL A 303 2.70 -4.74 -16.81
CA VAL A 303 1.27 -4.89 -17.12
C VAL A 303 0.57 -5.51 -15.92
N SER A 304 -0.44 -4.82 -15.43
CA SER A 304 -1.23 -5.28 -14.29
C SER A 304 -2.64 -5.69 -14.73
N VAL A 305 -3.10 -6.85 -14.25
CA VAL A 305 -4.49 -7.32 -14.33
C VAL A 305 -5.09 -7.22 -12.93
N SER A 306 -6.15 -6.44 -12.79
CA SER A 306 -6.73 -6.13 -11.48
C SER A 306 -8.24 -6.25 -11.50
N THR A 307 -8.85 -6.58 -10.37
CA THR A 307 -10.29 -6.31 -10.19
C THR A 307 -10.55 -4.80 -10.12
N PRO A 308 -11.75 -4.31 -10.44
CA PRO A 308 -11.95 -2.89 -10.67
C PRO A 308 -12.32 -2.17 -9.36
N TYR A 309 -11.49 -2.32 -8.33
CA TYR A 309 -11.57 -1.53 -7.10
C TYR A 309 -11.19 -0.06 -7.38
N LEU A 310 -11.63 0.87 -6.53
CA LEU A 310 -11.55 2.31 -6.79
C LEU A 310 -10.17 2.78 -7.25
N TYR A 311 -9.11 2.35 -6.55
CA TYR A 311 -7.74 2.70 -6.91
C TYR A 311 -7.27 2.05 -8.21
N ALA A 312 -7.56 0.76 -8.44
CA ALA A 312 -7.17 0.07 -9.68
C ALA A 312 -7.78 0.73 -10.92
N ARG A 313 -9.03 1.20 -10.85
CA ARG A 313 -9.67 1.92 -11.97
C ARG A 313 -8.87 3.17 -12.36
N GLU A 314 -8.42 3.94 -11.39
CA GLU A 314 -7.65 5.17 -11.62
C GLU A 314 -6.22 4.87 -12.09
N MET A 315 -5.58 3.87 -11.50
CA MET A 315 -4.20 3.49 -11.80
C MET A 315 -4.04 2.81 -13.16
N LEU A 316 -5.06 2.07 -13.62
CA LEU A 316 -5.03 1.31 -14.87
C LEU A 316 -5.80 1.97 -16.02
N ALA A 317 -6.40 3.14 -15.81
CA ALA A 317 -7.06 3.92 -16.86
C ALA A 317 -6.11 4.25 -18.03
N ASP A 318 -6.66 4.68 -19.16
CA ASP A 318 -5.90 5.09 -20.35
C ASP A 318 -5.00 3.95 -20.92
N GLY A 319 -5.43 2.70 -20.72
CA GLY A 319 -4.71 1.51 -21.17
C GLY A 319 -3.38 1.31 -20.45
N ARG A 320 -3.32 1.60 -19.14
CA ARG A 320 -2.18 1.28 -18.26
C ARG A 320 -2.25 -0.12 -17.66
N GLY A 321 -3.31 -0.88 -17.93
CA GLY A 321 -3.46 -2.28 -17.58
C GLY A 321 -4.81 -2.83 -18.01
N PHE A 322 -5.23 -3.92 -17.37
CA PHE A 322 -6.52 -4.57 -17.60
C PHE A 322 -7.34 -4.67 -16.32
N LEU A 323 -8.65 -4.53 -16.48
CA LEU A 323 -9.61 -4.77 -15.42
C LEU A 323 -10.34 -6.10 -15.69
N ALA A 324 -10.19 -7.06 -14.79
CA ALA A 324 -10.91 -8.33 -14.75
C ALA A 324 -12.12 -8.20 -13.80
N LYS A 325 -13.17 -9.01 -13.94
CA LYS A 325 -14.35 -8.93 -13.06
C LYS A 325 -14.03 -9.51 -11.67
N PHE A 326 -14.77 -9.06 -10.65
CA PHE A 326 -14.65 -9.63 -9.30
C PHE A 326 -15.07 -11.10 -9.31
N ARG A 327 -14.31 -11.93 -8.58
CA ARG A 327 -14.62 -13.36 -8.40
C ARG A 327 -14.75 -14.15 -9.71
N ASP A 328 -14.03 -13.74 -10.75
CA ASP A 328 -14.16 -14.28 -12.10
C ASP A 328 -12.79 -14.70 -12.65
N PRO A 329 -12.39 -15.97 -12.43
CA PRO A 329 -11.15 -16.53 -12.95
C PRO A 329 -11.04 -16.46 -14.47
N ASP A 330 -12.18 -16.53 -15.16
CA ASP A 330 -12.25 -16.57 -16.62
C ASP A 330 -11.84 -15.21 -17.19
N SER A 331 -12.36 -14.12 -16.61
CA SER A 331 -11.96 -12.77 -16.98
C SER A 331 -10.49 -12.47 -16.67
N ILE A 332 -9.93 -13.05 -15.60
CA ILE A 332 -8.50 -12.96 -15.28
C ILE A 332 -7.68 -13.69 -16.35
N SER A 333 -8.02 -14.95 -16.65
CA SER A 333 -7.32 -15.75 -17.66
C SER A 333 -7.35 -15.11 -19.05
N TRP A 334 -8.51 -14.56 -19.45
CA TRP A 334 -8.65 -13.84 -20.71
C TRP A 334 -7.71 -12.62 -20.78
N ALA A 335 -7.69 -11.80 -19.73
CA ALA A 335 -6.85 -10.60 -19.69
C ALA A 335 -5.36 -10.95 -19.69
N VAL A 336 -4.96 -11.98 -18.93
CA VAL A 336 -3.57 -12.46 -18.91
C VAL A 336 -3.16 -12.99 -20.28
N ASN A 337 -3.95 -13.88 -20.89
CA ASN A 337 -3.64 -14.44 -22.20
C ASN A 337 -3.55 -13.35 -23.28
N LYS A 338 -4.47 -12.38 -23.27
CA LYS A 338 -4.40 -11.22 -24.18
C LYS A 338 -3.09 -10.45 -24.09
N VAL A 339 -2.52 -10.31 -22.89
CA VAL A 339 -1.22 -9.66 -22.68
C VAL A 339 -0.07 -10.54 -23.15
N LEU A 340 -0.14 -11.84 -22.92
CA LEU A 340 0.93 -12.78 -23.25
C LEU A 340 0.99 -13.10 -24.75
N ASP A 341 -0.15 -13.07 -25.44
CA ASP A 341 -0.25 -13.32 -26.89
C ASP A 341 0.27 -12.16 -27.75
N ASP A 342 0.14 -10.92 -27.29
CA ASP A 342 0.49 -9.73 -28.05
C ASP A 342 1.63 -8.95 -27.36
N GLY A 343 2.86 -9.26 -27.78
CA GLY A 343 4.06 -8.60 -27.28
C GLY A 343 4.13 -7.10 -27.59
N GLN A 344 3.49 -6.63 -28.66
CA GLN A 344 3.44 -5.19 -28.97
C GLN A 344 2.46 -4.47 -28.04
N LEU A 345 1.28 -5.04 -27.82
CA LEU A 345 0.31 -4.54 -26.84
C LEU A 345 0.93 -4.49 -25.45
N LYS A 346 1.59 -5.57 -25.02
CA LYS A 346 2.31 -5.62 -23.74
C LYS A 346 3.28 -4.45 -23.61
N LYS A 347 4.22 -4.29 -24.56
CA LYS A 347 5.20 -3.19 -24.53
C LYS A 347 4.56 -1.80 -24.48
N ARG A 348 3.45 -1.58 -25.21
CA ARG A 348 2.70 -0.31 -25.16
C ARG A 348 2.14 -0.04 -23.77
N ILE A 349 1.55 -1.04 -23.13
CA ILE A 349 0.97 -0.91 -21.78
C ILE A 349 2.08 -0.71 -20.73
N GLU A 350 3.17 -1.48 -20.80
CA GLU A 350 4.34 -1.35 -19.91
C GLU A 350 4.91 0.07 -19.96
N LYS A 351 5.06 0.66 -21.15
CA LYS A 351 5.52 2.04 -21.33
C LYS A 351 4.56 3.05 -20.69
N ARG A 352 3.25 2.89 -20.87
CA ARG A 352 2.23 3.78 -20.27
C ARG A 352 2.23 3.70 -18.75
N ALA A 353 2.27 2.48 -18.20
CA ALA A 353 2.35 2.21 -16.77
C ALA A 353 3.60 2.86 -16.14
N TYR A 354 4.77 2.61 -16.74
CA TYR A 354 6.04 3.16 -16.27
C TYR A 354 6.03 4.69 -16.29
N ASN A 355 5.65 5.31 -17.41
CA ASN A 355 5.60 6.76 -17.55
C ASN A 355 4.68 7.41 -16.51
N PHE A 356 3.47 6.85 -16.32
CA PHE A 356 2.53 7.33 -15.32
C PHE A 356 3.10 7.25 -13.90
N SER A 357 3.84 6.19 -13.58
CA SER A 357 4.41 5.98 -12.25
C SER A 357 5.57 6.91 -11.89
N ARG A 358 6.22 7.59 -12.84
CA ARG A 358 7.43 8.40 -12.56
C ARG A 358 7.16 9.55 -11.57
N GLN A 359 5.95 10.11 -11.60
CA GLN A 359 5.54 11.13 -10.64
C GLN A 359 5.38 10.60 -9.20
N MET A 360 5.28 9.28 -9.04
CA MET A 360 5.04 8.59 -7.78
C MET A 360 6.34 8.23 -7.07
N ILE A 361 7.50 8.45 -7.69
CA ILE A 361 8.78 8.08 -7.09
C ILE A 361 8.97 8.81 -5.76
N TRP A 362 9.52 8.10 -4.78
CA TRP A 362 9.70 8.61 -3.44
C TRP A 362 10.36 9.99 -3.39
N SER A 363 11.36 10.30 -4.19
CA SER A 363 11.95 11.65 -4.25
C SER A 363 10.94 12.74 -4.66
N ASN A 364 10.02 12.46 -5.58
CA ASN A 364 8.95 13.39 -5.96
C ASN A 364 7.87 13.50 -4.89
N VAL A 365 7.48 12.38 -4.29
CA VAL A 365 6.52 12.34 -3.18
C VAL A 365 7.06 13.09 -1.96
N GLY A 366 8.32 12.86 -1.60
CA GLY A 366 9.03 13.57 -0.53
C GLY A 366 9.05 15.08 -0.75
N ARG A 367 9.32 15.54 -1.99
CA ARG A 367 9.26 16.98 -2.32
C ARG A 367 7.85 17.56 -2.14
N LYS A 368 6.81 16.81 -2.56
CA LYS A 368 5.41 17.23 -2.40
C LYS A 368 5.02 17.35 -0.92
N TYR A 369 5.37 16.36 -0.09
CA TYR A 369 5.13 16.44 1.36
C TYR A 369 5.93 17.55 2.02
N LEU A 370 7.22 17.70 1.68
CA LEU A 370 8.05 18.79 2.20
C LEU A 370 7.49 20.17 1.86
N SER A 371 7.02 20.36 0.62
CA SER A 371 6.34 21.59 0.20
C SER A 371 5.08 21.83 1.03
N LEU A 372 4.28 20.78 1.24
CA LEU A 372 3.05 20.87 2.04
C LEU A 372 3.33 21.20 3.52
N PHE A 373 4.38 20.61 4.12
CA PHE A 373 4.78 20.94 5.48
C PHE A 373 5.27 22.40 5.61
N ARG A 374 5.98 22.92 4.60
CA ARG A 374 6.35 24.33 4.57
C ARG A 374 5.14 25.24 4.39
N GLU A 375 4.16 24.82 3.60
CA GLU A 375 2.88 25.54 3.43
C GLU A 375 2.09 25.60 4.75
N THR A 376 2.16 24.57 5.60
CA THR A 376 1.48 24.58 6.92
C THR A 376 2.10 25.50 7.97
N LEU A 377 3.35 25.94 7.75
CA LEU A 377 4.07 26.81 8.68
C LEU A 377 3.97 28.30 8.30
N LYS A 378 3.31 28.60 7.18
CA LYS A 378 2.93 29.97 6.78
C LYS A 378 1.55 30.28 7.31
#